data_AF-A0A2G6IPZ8-F1
#
_entry.id   AF-A0A2G6IPZ8-F1
#
_cell.length_a   1.000
_cell.length_b   1.000
_cell.length_c   1.000
_cell.angle_alpha   90.00
_cell.angle_beta   90.00
_cell.angle_gamma   90.00
#
_symmetry.space_group_name_H-M   'P 1'
#
loop_
_entity.id
_entity.type
_entity.pdbx_description
1 polymer ?
#
loop_
_entity_poly.entity_id
_entity_poly.type
_entity_poly.pdbx_seq_one_letter_code
_entity_poly.pdbx_strand_id
1 'polypeptide(L)'
;MTQELPHPLTAQDCLVAIMIAVSASDEDIRTSELVKIQSAVNNLPIFANYDIDRMNLMAQTVFDLFEQEDGLDAMFGLVRDNLPEALFETAYALACDVAAADGALTETELRLLEEIRYELNIDRLHAAAIERGARARHMTL
;
A
#
# COMPACT_ATOMS: atom_id res chain seq x y z
N MET A 1 -0.10 -29.12 7.59
CA MET A 1 0.11 -28.23 8.74
C MET A 1 -0.32 -26.86 8.27
N THR A 2 -1.54 -26.45 8.62
CA THR A 2 -2.04 -25.10 8.39
C THR A 2 -1.27 -24.18 9.34
N GLN A 3 -0.34 -23.37 8.82
CA GLN A 3 0.22 -22.27 9.58
C GLN A 3 -0.95 -21.31 9.83
N GLU A 4 -1.42 -21.24 11.08
CA GLU A 4 -2.28 -20.15 11.51
C GLU A 4 -1.55 -18.83 11.23
N LEU A 5 -2.18 -17.96 10.44
CA LEU A 5 -1.70 -16.59 10.23
C LEU A 5 -1.47 -15.95 11.62
N PRO A 6 -0.28 -15.36 11.87
CA PRO A 6 0.07 -14.82 13.17
C PRO A 6 -0.75 -13.56 13.43
N HIS A 7 -1.88 -13.71 14.13
CA HIS A 7 -2.89 -12.68 14.38
C HIS A 7 -3.59 -12.13 13.11
N PRO A 8 -4.88 -11.75 13.22
CA PRO A 8 -5.54 -10.98 12.15
C PRO A 8 -4.72 -9.71 11.87
N LEU A 9 -4.59 -9.34 10.60
CA LEU A 9 -3.97 -8.06 10.24
C LEU A 9 -4.74 -6.93 10.93
N THR A 10 -4.03 -5.97 11.50
CA THR A 10 -4.66 -4.73 11.94
C THR A 10 -4.95 -3.84 10.73
N ALA A 11 -5.85 -2.87 10.88
CA ALA A 11 -6.08 -1.88 9.83
C ALA A 11 -4.78 -1.16 9.41
N GLN A 12 -3.88 -0.89 10.36
CA GLN A 12 -2.58 -0.26 10.09
C GLN A 12 -1.66 -1.21 9.29
N ASP A 13 -1.65 -2.50 9.61
CA ASP A 13 -0.92 -3.51 8.83
C ASP A 13 -1.39 -3.54 7.38
N CYS A 14 -2.71 -3.47 7.13
CA CYS A 14 -3.25 -3.42 5.77
C CYS A 14 -2.77 -2.18 5.00
N LEU A 15 -2.73 -1.00 5.64
CA LEU A 15 -2.22 0.22 5.01
C LEU A 15 -0.72 0.09 4.68
N VAL A 16 0.07 -0.51 5.56
CA VAL A 16 1.50 -0.78 5.33
C VAL A 16 1.69 -1.81 4.22
N ALA A 17 0.90 -2.88 4.20
CA ALA A 17 0.94 -3.90 3.17
C ALA A 17 0.65 -3.32 1.78
N ILE A 18 -0.35 -2.44 1.63
CA ILE A 18 -0.62 -1.76 0.35
C ILE A 18 0.57 -0.90 -0.08
N MET A 19 1.15 -0.11 0.83
CA MET A 19 2.31 0.72 0.52
C MET A 19 3.50 -0.12 0.03
N ILE A 20 3.76 -1.26 0.68
CA ILE A 20 4.83 -2.18 0.31
C ILE A 20 4.53 -2.85 -1.03
N ALA A 21 3.30 -3.30 -1.25
CA ALA A 21 2.88 -3.94 -2.49
C ALA A 21 3.15 -3.06 -3.71
N VAL A 22 2.88 -1.75 -3.59
CA VAL A 22 3.19 -0.76 -4.64
C VAL A 22 4.69 -0.69 -4.91
N SER A 23 5.50 -0.52 -3.86
CA SER A 23 6.96 -0.41 -3.98
C SER A 23 7.61 -1.70 -4.49
N ALA A 24 7.04 -2.87 -4.19
CA ALA A 24 7.57 -4.17 -4.62
C ALA A 24 7.07 -4.62 -6.00
N SER A 25 6.21 -3.83 -6.67
CA SER A 25 5.47 -4.28 -7.85
C SER A 25 6.34 -4.48 -9.09
N ASP A 26 7.45 -3.76 -9.24
CA ASP A 26 8.38 -3.87 -10.37
C ASP A 26 9.67 -4.66 -10.03
N GLU A 27 9.63 -5.50 -8.99
CA GLU A 27 10.74 -6.32 -8.45
C GLU A 27 11.95 -5.55 -7.88
N ASP A 28 12.02 -4.22 -8.07
CA ASP A 28 13.13 -3.35 -7.66
C ASP A 28 12.65 -2.21 -6.74
N ILE A 29 12.51 -2.50 -5.44
CA ILE A 29 12.13 -1.50 -4.43
C ILE A 29 13.18 -0.37 -4.36
N ARG A 30 12.74 0.86 -4.62
CA ARG A 30 13.61 2.04 -4.58
C ARG A 30 13.74 2.60 -3.17
N THR A 31 14.90 3.16 -2.84
CA THR A 31 15.15 3.77 -1.52
C THR A 31 14.20 4.96 -1.25
N SER A 32 13.85 5.73 -2.29
CA SER A 32 12.88 6.83 -2.21
C SER A 32 11.50 6.37 -1.74
N GLU A 33 11.02 5.23 -2.25
CA GLU A 33 9.74 4.63 -1.86
C GLU A 33 9.80 4.14 -0.42
N LEU A 34 10.84 3.41 -0.01
CA LEU A 34 11.01 2.97 1.38
C LEU A 34 11.02 4.14 2.38
N VAL A 35 11.74 5.21 2.04
CA VAL A 35 11.76 6.44 2.85
C VAL A 35 10.36 7.05 2.93
N LYS A 36 9.58 6.99 1.85
CA LYS A 36 8.20 7.48 1.82
C LYS A 36 7.28 6.66 2.72
N ILE A 37 7.36 5.34 2.67
CA ILE A 37 6.61 4.42 3.54
C ILE A 37 6.94 4.71 5.01
N GLN A 38 8.23 4.77 5.35
CA GLN A 38 8.66 5.02 6.71
C GLN A 38 8.23 6.42 7.21
N SER A 39 8.30 7.43 6.34
CA SER A 39 7.82 8.78 6.68
C SER A 39 6.31 8.83 6.92
N ALA A 40 5.52 8.11 6.13
CA ALA A 40 4.07 8.02 6.32
C ALA A 40 3.73 7.35 7.67
N VAL A 41 4.37 6.22 7.97
CA VAL A 41 4.19 5.49 9.24
C VAL A 41 4.59 6.34 10.44
N ASN A 42 5.69 7.09 10.36
CA ASN A 42 6.16 7.91 11.49
C ASN A 42 5.31 9.16 11.75
N ASN A 43 4.68 9.73 10.72
CA ASN A 43 4.12 11.09 10.81
C ASN A 43 2.59 11.15 10.72
N LEU A 44 1.92 10.13 10.17
CA LEU A 44 0.47 10.17 10.00
C LEU A 44 -0.26 9.69 11.26
N PRO A 45 -1.36 10.37 11.66
CA PRO A 45 -2.07 10.07 12.90
C PRO A 45 -2.66 8.66 12.93
N ILE A 46 -2.99 8.07 11.77
CA ILE A 46 -3.50 6.70 11.69
C ILE A 46 -2.50 5.68 12.22
N PHE A 47 -1.20 6.00 12.23
CA PHE A 47 -0.12 5.13 12.70
C PHE A 47 0.39 5.50 14.11
N ALA A 48 -0.26 6.41 14.84
CA ALA A 48 0.25 6.91 16.12
C ALA A 48 0.55 5.83 17.18
N ASN A 49 -0.16 4.71 17.13
CA ASN A 49 0.03 3.55 18.03
C ASN A 49 0.55 2.31 17.28
N TYR A 50 1.05 2.48 16.05
CA TYR A 50 1.55 1.36 15.25
C TYR A 50 2.94 0.94 15.74
N ASP A 51 3.15 -0.36 15.85
CA ASP A 51 4.47 -0.92 16.13
C ASP A 51 5.28 -0.97 14.83
N ILE A 52 6.29 -0.11 14.72
CA ILE A 52 7.09 0.04 13.50
C ILE A 52 7.86 -1.24 13.14
N ASP A 53 8.17 -2.09 14.11
CA ASP A 53 8.87 -3.36 13.86
C ASP A 53 8.01 -4.32 13.02
N ARG A 54 6.68 -4.15 13.05
CA ARG A 54 5.73 -4.89 12.19
C ARG A 54 5.87 -4.57 10.72
N MET A 55 6.52 -3.46 10.34
CA MET A 55 6.79 -3.19 8.91
C MET A 55 7.61 -4.30 8.26
N ASN A 56 8.60 -4.86 8.96
CA ASN A 56 9.40 -5.95 8.41
C ASN A 56 8.58 -7.23 8.22
N LEU A 57 7.66 -7.50 9.14
CA LEU A 57 6.72 -8.61 9.02
C LEU A 57 5.78 -8.42 7.83
N MET A 58 5.27 -7.20 7.64
CA MET A 58 4.42 -6.87 6.48
C MET A 58 5.18 -6.95 5.17
N ALA A 59 6.45 -6.55 5.13
CA ALA A 59 7.30 -6.72 3.96
C ALA A 59 7.44 -8.19 3.57
N GLN A 60 7.82 -9.04 4.52
CA GLN A 60 7.92 -10.48 4.31
C GLN A 60 6.59 -11.08 3.85
N THR A 61 5.49 -10.70 4.50
CA THR A 61 4.15 -11.20 4.14
C THR A 61 3.78 -10.84 2.70
N VAL A 62 4.04 -9.61 2.26
CA VAL A 62 3.74 -9.18 0.89
C VAL A 62 4.63 -9.90 -0.12
N PHE A 63 5.92 -10.07 0.16
CA PHE A 63 6.81 -10.83 -0.72
C PHE A 63 6.39 -12.30 -0.84
N ASP A 64 6.12 -12.96 0.30
CA ASP A 64 5.67 -14.35 0.33
C ASP A 64 4.37 -14.54 -0.46
N LEU A 65 3.48 -13.54 -0.42
CA LEU A 65 2.25 -13.52 -1.22
C LEU A 65 2.58 -13.36 -2.71
N PHE A 66 3.44 -12.40 -3.10
CA PHE A 66 3.80 -12.16 -4.50
C PHE A 66 4.50 -13.35 -5.17
N GLU A 67 5.12 -14.25 -4.41
CA GLU A 67 5.66 -15.53 -4.92
C GLU A 67 4.56 -16.56 -5.30
N GLN A 68 3.32 -16.37 -4.86
CA GLN A 68 2.20 -17.27 -5.16
C GLN A 68 1.46 -16.86 -6.44
N GLU A 69 0.94 -17.85 -7.18
CA GLU A 69 0.17 -17.64 -8.43
C GLU A 69 -1.03 -16.70 -8.25
N ASP A 70 -1.79 -16.84 -7.16
CA ASP A 70 -2.94 -16.00 -6.80
C ASP A 70 -2.65 -15.05 -5.61
N GLY A 71 -1.38 -14.74 -5.40
CA GLY A 71 -0.89 -13.99 -4.24
C GLY A 71 -1.51 -12.62 -4.05
N LEU A 72 -1.69 -11.90 -5.17
CA LEU A 72 -2.24 -10.56 -5.17
C LEU A 72 -3.72 -10.57 -4.76
N ASP A 73 -4.50 -11.54 -5.24
CA ASP A 73 -5.91 -11.71 -4.87
C ASP A 73 -6.05 -12.08 -3.38
N ALA A 74 -5.15 -12.93 -2.88
CA ALA A 74 -5.08 -13.27 -1.46
C ALA A 74 -4.74 -12.06 -0.60
N MET A 75 -3.78 -11.22 -1.03
CA MET A 75 -3.45 -9.97 -0.36
C MET A 75 -4.66 -9.04 -0.28
N PHE A 76 -5.37 -8.82 -1.39
CA PHE A 76 -6.57 -7.99 -1.39
C PHE A 76 -7.70 -8.58 -0.54
N GLY A 77 -7.84 -9.92 -0.49
CA GLY A 77 -8.73 -10.58 0.45
C GLY A 77 -8.43 -10.22 1.91
N LEU A 78 -7.17 -10.35 2.32
CA LEU A 78 -6.73 -9.97 3.66
C LEU A 78 -6.99 -8.48 3.97
N VAL A 79 -6.74 -7.59 3.01
CA VAL A 79 -7.04 -6.17 3.16
C VAL A 79 -8.53 -5.92 3.33
N ARG A 80 -9.39 -6.47 2.47
CA ARG A 80 -10.85 -6.27 2.55
C ARG A 80 -11.44 -6.80 3.86
N ASP A 81 -10.90 -7.91 4.37
CA ASP A 81 -11.37 -8.52 5.61
C ASP A 81 -10.96 -7.74 6.87
N ASN A 82 -9.89 -6.94 6.82
CA ASN A 82 -9.27 -6.33 8.00
C ASN A 82 -9.17 -4.79 7.97
N LEU A 83 -9.39 -4.16 6.81
CA LEU A 83 -9.39 -2.71 6.65
C LEU A 83 -10.82 -2.17 6.66
N PRO A 84 -11.20 -1.30 7.63
CA PRO A 84 -12.50 -0.63 7.59
C PRO A 84 -12.68 0.19 6.31
N GLU A 85 -13.87 0.14 5.71
CA GLU A 85 -14.18 0.87 4.46
C GLU A 85 -13.89 2.37 4.54
N ALA A 86 -14.04 2.97 5.73
CA ALA A 86 -13.71 4.38 5.98
C ALA A 86 -12.22 4.73 5.74
N LEU A 87 -11.34 3.73 5.63
CA LEU A 87 -9.91 3.89 5.37
C LEU A 87 -9.50 3.47 3.94
N PHE A 88 -10.44 3.08 3.07
CA PHE A 88 -10.12 2.68 1.70
C PHE A 88 -9.46 3.81 0.90
N GLU A 89 -10.01 5.03 1.00
CA GLU A 89 -9.38 6.22 0.40
C GLU A 89 -8.03 6.55 1.03
N THR A 90 -7.84 6.25 2.31
CA THR A 90 -6.54 6.42 2.98
C THR A 90 -5.52 5.45 2.40
N ALA A 91 -5.88 4.19 2.22
CA ALA A 91 -5.01 3.18 1.63
C ALA A 91 -4.63 3.55 0.19
N TYR A 92 -5.60 4.01 -0.60
CA TYR A 92 -5.35 4.46 -1.97
C TYR A 92 -4.47 5.72 -2.02
N ALA A 93 -4.70 6.69 -1.13
CA ALA A 93 -3.86 7.88 -1.04
C ALA A 93 -2.40 7.57 -0.68
N LEU A 94 -2.19 6.62 0.24
CA LEU A 94 -0.86 6.14 0.60
C LEU A 94 -0.18 5.42 -0.58
N ALA A 95 -0.91 4.57 -1.29
CA ALA A 95 -0.44 3.91 -2.50
C ALA A 95 0.05 4.93 -3.55
N CYS A 96 -0.77 5.94 -3.86
CA CYS A 96 -0.39 7.00 -4.80
C CYS A 96 0.81 7.83 -4.33
N ASP A 97 0.94 8.07 -3.02
CA ASP A 97 2.06 8.82 -2.46
C ASP A 97 3.39 8.04 -2.52
N VAL A 98 3.34 6.72 -2.37
CA VAL A 98 4.51 5.83 -2.54
C VAL A 98 4.93 5.77 -4.00
N ALA A 99 3.98 5.47 -4.90
CA ALA A 99 4.25 5.37 -6.34
C ALA A 99 4.77 6.69 -6.94
N ALA A 100 4.38 7.84 -6.38
CA ALA A 100 4.86 9.15 -6.83
C ALA A 100 6.22 9.57 -6.23
N ALA A 101 6.84 8.77 -5.37
CA ALA A 101 7.97 9.19 -4.53
C ALA A 101 9.21 9.67 -5.31
N ASP A 102 9.45 9.13 -6.51
CA ASP A 102 10.58 9.52 -7.37
C ASP A 102 10.18 10.16 -8.70
N GLY A 103 8.88 10.45 -8.87
CA GLY A 103 8.35 11.24 -9.97
C GLY A 103 8.11 10.47 -11.29
N ALA A 104 8.37 9.16 -11.35
CA ALA A 104 8.15 8.36 -12.56
C ALA A 104 7.43 7.04 -12.25
N LEU A 105 6.12 7.01 -12.53
CA LEU A 105 5.31 5.80 -12.44
C LEU A 105 5.59 4.85 -13.61
N THR A 106 5.88 3.60 -13.29
CA THR A 106 5.98 2.49 -14.25
C THR A 106 4.58 1.99 -14.65
N GLU A 107 4.50 1.23 -15.75
CA GLU A 107 3.25 0.60 -16.18
C GLU A 107 2.75 -0.42 -15.14
N THR A 108 3.68 -1.12 -14.47
CA THR A 108 3.35 -2.11 -13.43
C THR A 108 2.73 -1.44 -12.19
N GLU A 109 3.31 -0.33 -11.72
CA GLU A 109 2.74 0.44 -10.61
C GLU A 109 1.38 1.04 -10.98
N LEU A 110 1.24 1.57 -12.20
CA LEU A 110 -0.04 2.09 -12.68
C LEU A 110 -1.11 0.99 -12.67
N ARG A 111 -0.78 -0.19 -13.17
CA ARG A 111 -1.69 -1.33 -13.15
C ARG A 111 -2.07 -1.73 -11.72
N LEU A 112 -1.11 -1.80 -10.80
CA LEU A 112 -1.41 -2.12 -9.41
C LEU A 112 -2.28 -1.04 -8.74
N LEU A 113 -2.07 0.24 -9.02
CA LEU A 113 -2.96 1.31 -8.56
C LEU A 113 -4.38 1.15 -9.13
N GLU A 114 -4.53 0.70 -10.37
CA GLU A 114 -5.85 0.40 -10.94
C GLU A 114 -6.54 -0.76 -10.22
N GLU A 115 -5.81 -1.83 -9.89
CA GLU A 115 -6.33 -2.96 -9.11
C GLU A 115 -6.74 -2.52 -7.70
N ILE A 116 -5.90 -1.76 -6.99
CA ILE A 116 -6.24 -1.22 -5.66
C ILE A 116 -7.52 -0.38 -5.71
N ARG A 117 -7.66 0.48 -6.73
CA ARG A 117 -8.86 1.30 -6.92
C ARG A 117 -10.11 0.44 -7.11
N TYR A 118 -10.01 -0.63 -7.90
CA TYR A 118 -11.10 -1.55 -8.15
C TYR A 118 -11.46 -2.36 -6.89
N GLU A 119 -10.48 -2.96 -6.24
CA GLU A 119 -10.65 -3.84 -5.09
C GLU A 119 -11.18 -3.12 -3.85
N LEU A 120 -10.81 -1.85 -3.69
CA LEU A 120 -11.32 -0.99 -2.62
C LEU A 120 -12.54 -0.15 -3.05
N ASN A 121 -13.10 -0.40 -4.24
CA ASN A 121 -14.29 0.27 -4.76
C ASN A 121 -14.23 1.81 -4.64
N ILE A 122 -13.08 2.41 -4.97
CA ILE A 122 -12.88 3.86 -4.85
C ILE A 122 -13.60 4.57 -5.99
N ASP A 123 -14.45 5.54 -5.65
CA ASP A 123 -15.14 6.36 -6.65
C ASP A 123 -14.15 7.08 -7.57
N ARG A 124 -14.52 7.18 -8.85
CA ARG A 124 -13.65 7.76 -9.89
C ARG A 124 -13.26 9.21 -9.61
N LEU A 125 -14.15 10.02 -9.04
CA LEU A 125 -13.86 11.41 -8.68
C LEU A 125 -12.92 11.48 -7.48
N HIS A 126 -13.10 10.60 -6.49
CA HIS A 126 -12.24 10.54 -5.32
C HIS A 126 -10.83 10.09 -5.70
N ALA A 127 -10.72 9.03 -6.52
CA ALA A 127 -9.45 8.57 -7.05
C ALA A 127 -8.72 9.70 -7.82
N ALA A 128 -9.41 10.36 -8.75
CA ALA A 128 -8.82 11.46 -9.51
C ALA A 128 -8.34 12.62 -8.62
N ALA A 129 -9.08 12.94 -7.54
CA ALA A 129 -8.69 13.97 -6.58
C ALA A 129 -7.43 13.55 -5.78
N ILE A 130 -7.36 12.29 -5.35
CA ILE A 130 -6.24 11.71 -4.62
C ILE A 130 -4.98 11.71 -5.50
N GLU A 131 -5.07 11.17 -6.72
CA GLU A 131 -3.98 11.14 -7.71
C GLU A 131 -3.47 12.56 -8.00
N ARG A 132 -4.39 13.52 -8.17
CA ARG A 132 -4.03 14.92 -8.40
C ARG A 132 -3.29 15.54 -7.21
N GLY A 133 -3.69 15.20 -5.99
CA GLY A 133 -3.06 15.63 -4.75
C GLY A 133 -1.67 15.03 -4.56
N ALA A 134 -1.53 13.72 -4.80
CA ALA A 134 -0.24 13.01 -4.75
C ALA A 134 0.73 13.63 -5.75
N ARG A 135 0.31 13.81 -7.00
CA ARG A 135 1.11 14.51 -8.02
C ARG A 135 1.55 15.90 -7.56
N ALA A 136 0.63 16.70 -7.02
CA ALA A 136 0.96 18.07 -6.59
C ALA A 136 2.03 18.11 -5.48
N ARG A 137 2.03 17.13 -4.56
CA ARG A 137 3.03 17.02 -3.48
C ARG A 137 4.42 16.60 -3.96
N HIS A 138 4.51 15.89 -5.08
CA HIS A 138 5.76 15.31 -5.59
C HIS A 138 6.31 16.04 -6.83
N MET A 139 5.74 17.19 -7.20
CA MET A 139 6.32 18.03 -8.25
C MET A 139 7.64 18.66 -7.79
N THR A 140 8.70 18.45 -8.55
CA THR A 140 10.03 19.07 -8.37
C THR A 140 10.31 20.12 -9.45
N LEU A 141 11.27 21.02 -9.22
CA LEU A 141 11.73 22.05 -10.17
C LEU A 141 13.01 21.63 -10.89
#